data_AF-A0A844WR52-F1
#
_entry.id   AF-A0A844WR52-F1
#
_cell.length_a   1.000
_cell.length_b   1.000
_cell.length_c   1.000
_cell.angle_alpha   90.00
_cell.angle_beta   90.00
_cell.angle_gamma   90.00
#
_symmetry.space_group_name_H-M   'P 1'
#
loop_
_entity.id
_entity.type
_entity.pdbx_description
1 polymer ?
#
loop_
_entity_poly.entity_id
_entity_poly.type
_entity_poly.pdbx_seq_one_letter_code
_entity_poly.pdbx_strand_id
1 'polypeptide(L)'
;MLIQMIASMFFTTIGVKILPLFLIMLCLVIFLIVSFLAMLSYNVRRLHDAGMSGWWCLAYFIAGAVLIGVSLVMTPTPGANQYGPDPRTSSK
;
A
#
# COMPACT_ATOMS: atom_id res chain seq x y z
N MET A 1 37.83 -31.52 9.19
CA MET A 1 37.44 -30.37 10.05
C MET A 1 36.91 -29.20 9.23
N LEU A 2 37.58 -28.80 8.13
CA LEU A 2 37.14 -27.68 7.27
C LEU A 2 35.71 -27.84 6.70
N ILE A 3 35.35 -29.01 6.16
CA ILE A 3 34.01 -29.28 5.60
C ILE A 3 32.91 -29.15 6.65
N GLN A 4 33.16 -29.65 7.87
CA GLN A 4 32.22 -29.57 8.99
C GLN A 4 32.01 -28.12 9.46
N MET A 5 33.07 -27.31 9.41
CA MET A 5 33.03 -25.89 9.75
C MET A 5 32.25 -25.07 8.71
N ILE A 6 32.38 -25.40 7.43
CA ILE A 6 31.61 -24.76 6.35
C ILE A 6 30.13 -25.14 6.45
N ALA A 7 29.82 -26.41 6.68
CA ALA A 7 28.44 -26.89 6.82
C ALA A 7 27.70 -26.22 8.00
N SER A 8 28.37 -26.00 9.13
CA SER A 8 27.77 -25.33 10.30
C SER A 8 27.55 -23.84 10.08
N MET A 9 28.39 -23.15 9.30
CA MET A 9 28.18 -21.75 8.93
C MET A 9 26.94 -21.56 8.02
N PHE A 10 26.71 -22.47 7.09
CA PHE A 10 25.48 -22.46 6.28
C PHE A 10 24.24 -22.77 7.11
N PHE A 11 24.31 -23.77 7.99
CA PHE A 11 23.18 -24.14 8.86
C PHE A 11 22.79 -23.01 9.81
N THR A 12 23.77 -22.31 10.40
CA THR A 12 23.51 -21.18 11.30
C THR A 12 23.01 -19.94 10.55
N THR A 13 23.56 -19.65 9.37
CA THR A 13 23.13 -18.47 8.59
C THR A 13 21.75 -18.67 7.97
N ILE A 14 21.44 -19.85 7.45
CA ILE A 14 20.15 -20.17 6.83
C ILE A 14 19.10 -20.47 7.89
N GLY A 15 19.40 -21.37 8.83
CA GLY A 15 18.45 -21.84 9.84
C GLY A 15 18.08 -20.78 10.88
N VAL A 16 19.02 -19.95 11.31
CA VAL A 16 18.78 -19.01 12.42
C VAL A 16 18.34 -17.63 11.93
N LYS A 17 18.65 -17.22 10.69
CA LYS A 17 18.28 -15.89 10.17
C LYS A 17 17.17 -15.91 9.14
N ILE A 18 17.21 -16.85 8.19
CA ILE A 18 16.24 -16.86 7.07
C ILE A 18 14.90 -17.44 7.53
N LEU A 19 14.91 -18.52 8.31
CA LEU A 19 13.69 -19.15 8.80
C LEU A 19 12.81 -18.22 9.66
N PRO A 20 13.32 -17.53 10.71
CA PRO A 20 12.47 -16.63 11.50
C PRO A 20 12.03 -15.41 10.69
N LEU A 21 12.88 -14.88 9.80
CA LEU A 21 12.49 -13.77 8.92
C LEU A 21 11.32 -14.19 8.01
N PHE A 22 11.38 -15.39 7.44
CA PHE A 22 10.30 -15.94 6.63
C PHE A 22 9.01 -16.11 7.43
N LEU A 23 9.09 -16.66 8.65
CA LEU A 23 7.92 -16.82 9.53
C LEU A 23 7.32 -15.47 9.93
N ILE A 24 8.14 -14.47 10.24
CA ILE A 24 7.66 -13.11 10.54
C ILE A 24 6.94 -12.52 9.33
N MET A 25 7.55 -12.61 8.13
CA MET A 25 6.90 -12.15 6.90
C MET A 25 5.57 -12.86 6.64
N LEU A 26 5.52 -14.18 6.82
CA LEU A 26 4.29 -14.96 6.67
C LEU A 26 3.21 -14.50 7.66
N CYS A 27 3.56 -14.34 8.94
CA CYS A 27 2.64 -13.85 9.96
C CYS A 27 2.12 -12.44 9.63
N LEU A 28 2.99 -11.53 9.16
CA LEU A 28 2.57 -10.19 8.75
C LEU A 28 1.62 -10.23 7.56
N VAL A 29 1.88 -11.06 6.56
CA VAL A 29 0.99 -11.21 5.39
C VAL A 29 -0.38 -11.73 5.83
N ILE A 30 -0.42 -12.75 6.69
CA ILE A 30 -1.68 -13.30 7.22
C ILE A 30 -2.41 -12.23 8.03
N PHE A 31 -1.72 -11.51 8.92
CA PHE A 31 -2.30 -10.43 9.70
C PHE A 31 -2.91 -9.36 8.81
N LEU A 32 -2.18 -8.90 7.79
CA LEU A 32 -2.67 -7.90 6.84
C LEU A 32 -3.91 -8.38 6.08
N ILE A 33 -3.93 -9.63 5.61
CA ILE A 33 -5.09 -10.20 4.91
C ILE A 33 -6.30 -10.26 5.84
N VAL A 34 -6.13 -10.75 7.07
CA VAL A 34 -7.22 -10.85 8.05
C VAL A 34 -7.75 -9.46 8.40
N SER A 35 -6.87 -8.49 8.70
CA SER A 35 -7.26 -7.10 8.97
C SER A 35 -7.98 -6.46 7.78
N PHE A 36 -7.49 -6.68 6.56
CA PHE A 36 -8.12 -6.18 5.34
C PHE A 36 -9.53 -6.75 5.17
N LEU A 37 -9.70 -8.07 5.32
CA LEU A 37 -11.01 -8.72 5.21
C LEU A 37 -11.98 -8.27 6.31
N ALA A 38 -11.49 -8.08 7.54
CA ALA A 38 -12.30 -7.56 8.64
C ALA A 38 -12.79 -6.12 8.34
N MET A 39 -11.89 -5.25 7.88
CA MET A 39 -12.23 -3.87 7.49
C MET A 39 -13.19 -3.83 6.30
N LEU A 40 -12.99 -4.67 5.29
CA LEU A 40 -13.89 -4.78 4.15
C LEU A 40 -15.29 -5.25 4.59
N SER A 41 -15.35 -6.30 5.40
CA SER A 41 -16.62 -6.85 5.91
C SER A 41 -17.40 -5.81 6.74
N TYR A 42 -16.70 -5.06 7.60
CA TYR A 42 -17.28 -3.97 8.36
C TYR A 42 -17.90 -2.90 7.45
N ASN A 43 -17.18 -2.43 6.43
CA ASN A 43 -17.66 -1.39 5.53
C ASN A 43 -18.82 -1.86 4.66
N VAL A 44 -18.78 -3.10 4.13
CA VAL A 44 -19.90 -3.68 3.38
C VAL A 44 -21.16 -3.74 4.24
N ARG A 45 -21.03 -4.15 5.52
CA ARG A 45 -22.16 -4.14 6.45
C ARG A 45 -22.71 -2.73 6.67
N ARG A 46 -21.84 -1.73 6.88
CA ARG A 46 -22.27 -0.33 7.05
C ARG A 46 -22.96 0.23 5.82
N LEU A 47 -22.52 -0.14 4.61
CA LEU A 47 -23.19 0.22 3.36
C LEU A 47 -24.56 -0.42 3.24
N HIS A 48 -24.67 -1.71 3.55
CA HIS A 48 -25.95 -2.42 3.56
C HIS A 48 -26.90 -1.84 4.61
N ASP A 49 -26.41 -1.50 5.81
CA ASP A 49 -27.19 -0.82 6.84
C ASP A 49 -27.71 0.56 6.38
N ALA A 50 -26.98 1.24 5.48
CA ALA A 50 -27.36 2.51 4.87
C ALA A 50 -28.25 2.35 3.61
N GLY A 51 -28.68 1.13 3.27
CA GLY A 51 -29.51 0.85 2.10
C GLY A 51 -28.75 0.92 0.76
N MET A 52 -27.43 0.92 0.79
CA MET A 52 -26.56 0.97 -0.40
C MET A 52 -25.98 -0.42 -0.71
N SER A 53 -25.60 -0.65 -1.97
CA SER A 53 -24.92 -1.90 -2.38
C SER A 53 -23.49 -1.99 -1.83
N GLY A 54 -23.06 -3.16 -1.35
CA GLY A 54 -21.68 -3.40 -0.91
C GLY A 54 -20.60 -3.14 -1.99
N TRP A 55 -20.98 -3.16 -3.28
CA TRP A 55 -20.08 -2.81 -4.39
C TRP A 55 -19.52 -1.39 -4.31
N TRP A 56 -20.17 -0.48 -3.58
CA TRP A 56 -19.64 0.85 -3.32
C TRP A 56 -18.30 0.84 -2.56
N CYS A 57 -17.97 -0.22 -1.82
CA CYS A 57 -16.62 -0.40 -1.27
C CYS A 57 -15.53 -0.37 -2.37
N LEU A 58 -15.78 -1.00 -3.52
CA LEU A 58 -14.82 -1.00 -4.63
C LEU A 58 -14.67 0.40 -5.23
N ALA A 59 -15.78 1.14 -5.33
CA ALA A 59 -15.75 2.52 -5.80
C ALA A 59 -14.90 3.40 -4.89
N TYR A 60 -14.95 3.22 -3.57
CA TYR A 60 -14.09 3.95 -2.62
C TYR A 60 -12.60 3.65 -2.82
N PHE A 61 -12.25 2.39 -3.09
CA PHE A 61 -10.85 2.01 -3.39
C PHE A 61 -10.33 2.68 -4.66
N ILE A 62 -11.16 2.77 -5.69
CA ILE A 62 -10.76 3.31 -7.00
C ILE A 62 -10.82 4.84 -7.03
N ALA A 63 -11.72 5.46 -6.27
CA ALA A 63 -11.95 6.91 -6.29
C ALA A 63 -10.68 7.72 -6.01
N GLY A 64 -9.87 7.32 -5.04
CA GLY A 64 -8.62 8.02 -4.73
C GLY A 64 -7.62 7.98 -5.89
N ALA A 65 -7.44 6.82 -6.52
CA ALA A 65 -6.56 6.66 -7.67
C ALA A 65 -7.03 7.47 -8.87
N VAL A 66 -8.35 7.49 -9.12
CA VAL A 66 -8.94 8.30 -10.20
C VAL A 66 -8.78 9.80 -9.93
N LEU A 67 -9.04 10.26 -8.70
CA LEU A 67 -8.87 11.68 -8.33
C LEU A 67 -7.44 12.16 -8.54
N ILE A 68 -6.45 11.36 -8.13
CA ILE A 68 -5.03 11.66 -8.36
C ILE A 68 -4.71 11.60 -9.85
N GLY A 69 -5.18 10.57 -10.57
CA GLY A 69 -4.95 10.43 -12.00
C GLY A 69 -5.48 11.62 -12.80
N VAL A 70 -6.70 12.08 -12.48
CA VAL A 70 -7.31 13.25 -13.11
C VAL A 70 -6.54 14.53 -12.76
N SER A 71 -6.15 14.73 -11.50
CA SER A 71 -5.43 15.94 -11.10
C SER A 71 -4.06 16.07 -11.78
N LEU A 72 -3.41 14.95 -12.09
CA LEU A 72 -2.14 14.91 -12.81
C LEU A 72 -2.27 15.27 -14.30
N VAL A 73 -3.42 15.00 -14.92
CA VAL A 73 -3.66 15.33 -16.34
C VAL A 73 -4.37 16.67 -16.56
N MET A 74 -4.97 17.23 -15.51
CA MET A 74 -5.58 18.56 -15.57
C MET A 74 -4.54 19.64 -15.88
N THR A 75 -4.90 20.56 -16.76
CA THR A 75 -4.03 21.69 -17.11
C THR A 75 -3.91 22.64 -15.91
N PRO A 76 -2.69 23.09 -15.55
CA PRO A 76 -2.51 24.03 -14.45
C PRO A 76 -3.23 25.35 -14.74
N THR A 77 -3.70 26.02 -13.68
CA THR A 77 -4.28 27.36 -13.76
C THR A 77 -3.25 28.35 -14.31
N PRO A 78 -3.57 29.14 -15.35
CA PRO A 78 -2.65 30.15 -15.87
C PRO A 78 -2.33 31.22 -14.82
N GLY A 79 -1.05 31.56 -14.69
CA GLY A 79 -0.59 32.61 -13.76
C GLY A 79 -0.35 32.11 -12.33
N ALA A 80 -0.08 33.06 -11.42
CA ALA A 80 0.10 32.74 -10.00
C ALA A 80 -1.21 32.21 -9.41
N ASN A 81 -1.10 31.18 -8.56
CA ASN A 81 -2.24 30.67 -7.79
C ASN A 81 -1.95 30.76 -6.29
N GLN A 82 -2.88 30.29 -5.46
CA GLN A 82 -2.76 30.32 -4.00
C GLN A 82 -1.55 29.53 -3.44
N TYR A 83 -0.93 28.67 -4.25
CA TYR A 83 0.24 27.87 -3.88
C TYR A 83 1.56 28.48 -4.36
N GLY A 84 1.53 29.60 -5.11
CA GLY A 84 2.71 30.34 -5.53
C GLY A 84 2.66 30.84 -6.99
N PRO A 85 3.68 31.62 -7.39
CA PRO A 85 3.82 32.11 -8.77
C PRO A 85 4.16 30.98 -9.76
N ASP A 86 3.71 31.11 -11.01
CA ASP A 86 4.00 30.14 -12.07
C ASP A 86 5.50 30.17 -12.45
N PRO A 87 6.25 29.08 -12.25
CA PRO A 87 7.69 29.05 -12.52
C PRO A 87 8.02 29.25 -14.00
N ARG A 88 7.08 29.00 -14.92
CA ARG A 88 7.26 29.24 -16.36
C ARG A 88 7.35 30.73 -16.70
N THR A 89 6.82 31.59 -15.82
CA THR A 89 6.76 33.04 -16.03
C THR A 89 7.97 33.78 -15.43
N SER A 90 8.72 33.14 -14.53
CA SER A 90 9.82 33.75 -13.77
C SER A 90 11.17 33.75 -14.49
N SER A 91 11.31 33.09 -15.66
CA SER A 91 12.57 33.00 -16.42
C SER A 91 12.64 34.01 -17.57
N LYS A 92 12.44 35.29 -17.28
CA LYS A 92 12.76 36.38 -18.22
C LYS A 92 13.85 37.27 -17.65
#